data_AF-D8M8Z8-F1
#
_entry.id   AF-D8M8Z8-F1
#
_cell.length_a   1.000
_cell.length_b   1.000
_cell.length_c   1.000
_cell.angle_alpha   90.00
_cell.angle_beta   90.00
_cell.angle_gamma   90.00
#
_symmetry.space_group_name_H-M   'P 1'
#
loop_
_entity.id
_entity.type
_entity.pdbx_description
1 polymer ?
#
loop_
_entity_poly.entity_id
_entity_poly.type
_entity_poly.pdbx_seq_one_letter_code
_entity_poly.pdbx_strand_id
1 'polypeptide(L)'
;MDAAIDRLTKLYVEKDEGLLALSSYLCSTHPILLGLLTAMKEELPIPFYYSFHGMTSTLKMTAPKYIEIASALRRAGYQTSQSHCDPLALKTDAPGAVVFDMFRAYFQQFQKEAKKEWLEALPDGFVKKWLTEPASGRYDFTVLEEMKKEYEFARFPGNPEPNWGPKARGSLKRSKMDNELWSVCWKREANKQGRKEDSN
;
A
#
# COMPACT_ATOMS: atom_id res chain seq x y z
N MET A 1 24.70 -5.66 10.76
CA MET A 1 23.29 -5.37 11.10
C MET A 1 22.71 -6.47 11.98
N ASP A 2 23.08 -7.72 11.71
CA ASP A 2 22.56 -8.91 12.40
C ASP A 2 22.80 -8.89 13.91
N ALA A 3 24.04 -8.64 14.36
CA ALA A 3 24.33 -8.57 15.80
C ALA A 3 23.49 -7.53 16.56
N ALA A 4 23.10 -6.44 15.90
CA ALA A 4 22.22 -5.42 16.50
C ALA A 4 20.77 -5.90 16.56
N ILE A 5 20.28 -6.51 15.48
CA ILE A 5 18.95 -7.14 15.44
C ILE A 5 18.86 -8.22 16.51
N ASP A 6 19.83 -9.14 16.58
CA ASP A 6 19.86 -10.23 17.56
C ASP A 6 19.84 -9.72 19.00
N ARG A 7 20.62 -8.68 19.29
CA ARG A 7 20.63 -8.05 20.62
C ARG A 7 19.26 -7.44 20.96
N LEU A 8 18.64 -6.74 20.01
CA LEU A 8 17.33 -6.10 20.23
C LEU A 8 16.22 -7.14 20.36
N THR A 9 16.25 -8.22 19.57
CA THR A 9 15.33 -9.35 19.68
C THR A 9 15.43 -9.99 21.05
N LYS A 10 16.65 -10.28 21.54
CA LYS A 10 16.85 -10.84 22.89
C LYS A 10 16.32 -9.95 24.00
N LEU A 11 16.53 -8.63 23.88
CA LEU A 11 16.08 -7.66 24.87
C LEU A 11 14.55 -7.47 24.88
N TYR A 12 13.89 -7.46 23.73
CA TYR A 12 12.49 -7.03 23.60
C TYR A 12 11.49 -8.13 23.28
N VAL A 13 11.89 -9.12 22.48
CA VAL A 13 11.04 -10.27 22.13
C VAL A 13 11.20 -11.36 23.19
N GLU A 14 12.45 -11.78 23.45
CA GLU A 14 12.74 -12.85 24.42
C GLU A 14 12.76 -12.36 25.87
N LYS A 15 12.97 -11.04 26.09
CA LYS A 15 13.04 -10.39 27.41
C LYS A 15 14.07 -11.05 28.35
N ASP A 16 15.26 -11.30 27.82
CA ASP A 16 16.37 -11.89 28.59
C ASP A 16 16.73 -11.02 29.80
N GLU A 17 16.51 -11.56 31.01
CA GLU A 17 16.71 -10.89 32.29
C GLU A 17 18.18 -10.44 32.49
N GLY A 18 19.14 -11.21 31.96
CA GLY A 18 20.57 -10.88 32.10
C GLY A 18 20.97 -9.66 31.29
N LEU A 19 20.46 -9.55 30.06
CA LEU A 19 20.72 -8.40 29.19
C LEU A 19 19.95 -7.16 29.66
N LEU A 20 18.75 -7.33 30.18
CA LEU A 20 17.96 -6.24 30.76
C LEU A 20 18.66 -5.63 31.97
N ALA A 21 19.22 -6.47 32.86
CA ALA A 21 19.97 -6.01 34.04
C ALA A 21 21.28 -5.27 33.67
N LEU A 22 21.92 -5.65 32.57
CA LEU A 22 23.12 -4.95 32.05
C LEU A 22 22.78 -3.66 31.30
N SER A 23 21.55 -3.53 30.77
CA SER A 23 21.15 -2.35 30.01
C SER A 23 20.78 -1.20 30.93
N SER A 24 21.53 -0.11 30.87
CA SER A 24 21.25 1.10 31.66
C SER A 24 20.18 2.00 31.02
N TYR A 25 19.84 1.78 29.75
CA TYR A 25 18.96 2.65 28.96
C TYR A 25 17.78 1.87 28.38
N LEU A 26 16.62 1.96 29.03
CA LEU A 26 15.34 1.49 28.49
C LEU A 26 14.73 2.61 27.63
N CYS A 27 15.08 2.64 26.34
CA CYS A 27 14.41 3.54 25.40
C CYS A 27 13.10 2.91 24.91
N SER A 28 12.03 3.69 24.85
CA SER A 28 10.74 3.24 24.31
C SER A 28 10.77 2.98 22.81
N THR A 29 11.80 3.46 22.10
CA THR A 29 11.92 3.37 20.63
C THR A 29 12.60 2.11 20.13
N HIS A 30 13.16 1.27 21.01
CA HIS A 30 13.81 0.03 20.61
C HIS A 30 12.94 -0.93 19.77
N PRO A 31 11.62 -1.14 20.03
CA PRO A 31 10.80 -1.98 19.14
C PRO A 31 10.68 -1.39 17.73
N ILE A 32 10.62 -0.05 17.61
CA ILE A 32 10.59 0.64 16.31
C ILE A 32 11.96 0.48 15.63
N LEU A 33 13.05 0.58 16.39
CA LEU A 33 14.40 0.39 15.86
C LEU A 33 14.60 -1.04 15.34
N LEU A 34 14.12 -2.05 16.08
CA LEU A 34 14.12 -3.44 15.63
C LEU A 34 13.30 -3.61 14.35
N GLY A 35 12.10 -3.01 14.30
CA GLY A 35 11.26 -2.91 13.11
C GLY A 35 11.99 -2.35 11.89
N LEU A 36 12.63 -1.20 12.06
CA LEU A 36 13.32 -0.48 11.00
C LEU A 36 14.56 -1.24 10.52
N LEU A 37 15.38 -1.77 11.42
CA LEU A 37 16.58 -2.55 11.07
C LEU A 37 16.21 -3.85 10.35
N THR A 38 15.11 -4.49 10.74
CA THR A 38 14.60 -5.69 10.07
C THR A 38 14.11 -5.35 8.66
N ALA A 39 13.37 -4.24 8.49
CA ALA A 39 12.93 -3.76 7.19
C ALA A 39 14.12 -3.44 6.27
N MET A 40 15.15 -2.76 6.77
CA MET A 40 16.39 -2.48 6.03
C MET A 40 17.13 -3.75 5.60
N LYS A 41 17.11 -4.80 6.43
CA LYS A 41 17.75 -6.08 6.12
C LYS A 41 17.02 -6.87 5.02
N GLU A 42 15.70 -6.79 4.99
CA GLU A 42 14.86 -7.43 3.96
C GLU A 42 14.86 -6.67 2.62
N GLU A 43 15.28 -5.41 2.64
CA GLU A 43 15.29 -4.53 1.48
C GLU A 43 16.32 -4.96 0.43
N LEU A 44 15.93 -4.87 -0.85
CA LEU A 44 16.84 -5.14 -1.96
C LEU A 44 17.92 -4.05 -2.05
N PRO A 45 19.20 -4.41 -2.25
CA PRO A 45 20.32 -3.46 -2.34
C PRO A 45 20.39 -2.79 -3.73
N ILE A 46 19.28 -2.17 -4.15
CA ILE A 46 19.12 -1.48 -5.43
C ILE A 46 18.87 0.01 -5.16
N PRO A 47 19.45 0.92 -5.97
CA PRO A 47 19.19 2.35 -5.84
C PRO A 47 17.75 2.70 -6.24
N PHE A 48 17.20 3.74 -5.59
CA PHE A 48 15.84 4.27 -5.80
C PHE A 48 14.71 3.29 -5.47
N TYR A 49 13.48 3.82 -5.45
CA TYR A 49 12.25 3.08 -5.21
C TYR A 49 11.08 3.79 -5.90
N TYR A 50 10.00 3.05 -6.14
CA TYR A 50 8.75 3.58 -6.67
C TYR A 50 7.78 3.85 -5.52
N SER A 51 7.43 5.11 -5.27
CA SER A 51 6.39 5.44 -4.29
C SER A 51 5.01 5.26 -4.91
N PHE A 52 4.16 4.42 -4.31
CA PHE A 52 2.79 4.20 -4.80
C PHE A 52 1.96 5.48 -4.80
N HIS A 53 2.14 6.35 -3.80
CA HIS A 53 1.45 7.63 -3.74
C HIS A 53 1.83 8.55 -4.90
N GLY A 54 3.13 8.65 -5.18
CA GLY A 54 3.62 9.44 -6.31
C GLY A 54 3.12 8.89 -7.66
N MET A 55 3.22 7.59 -7.86
CA MET A 55 2.80 6.91 -9.09
C MET A 55 1.30 7.10 -9.35
N THR A 56 0.46 6.82 -8.35
CA THR A 56 -0.99 6.88 -8.49
C THR A 56 -1.50 8.31 -8.65
N SER A 57 -0.86 9.29 -8.00
CA SER A 57 -1.17 10.72 -8.16
C SER A 57 -0.82 11.23 -9.56
N THR A 58 0.33 10.81 -10.11
CA THR A 58 0.76 11.16 -11.47
C THR A 58 -0.14 10.52 -12.52
N LEU A 59 -0.50 9.24 -12.34
CA LEU A 59 -1.33 8.48 -13.28
C LEU A 59 -2.85 8.70 -13.10
N LYS A 60 -3.26 9.45 -12.06
CA LYS A 60 -4.67 9.74 -11.72
C LYS A 60 -5.54 8.48 -11.57
N MET A 61 -4.93 7.38 -11.14
CA MET A 61 -5.64 6.12 -10.86
C MET A 61 -5.95 5.98 -9.37
N THR A 62 -6.90 5.11 -9.03
CA THR A 62 -7.10 4.75 -7.62
C THR A 62 -5.94 3.87 -7.18
N ALA A 63 -5.41 4.09 -5.98
CA ALA A 63 -4.24 3.36 -5.52
C ALA A 63 -4.54 1.85 -5.38
N PRO A 64 -3.77 0.97 -6.04
CA PRO A 64 -3.85 -0.47 -5.83
C PRO A 64 -3.31 -0.83 -4.44
N LYS A 65 -3.65 -2.02 -3.93
CA LYS A 65 -3.00 -2.49 -2.70
C LYS A 65 -1.55 -2.87 -3.01
N TYR A 66 -0.64 -2.51 -2.10
CA TYR A 66 0.78 -2.84 -2.24
C TYR A 66 1.02 -4.34 -2.49
N ILE A 67 0.34 -5.18 -1.71
CA ILE A 67 0.52 -6.64 -1.74
C ILE A 67 0.10 -7.25 -3.08
N GLU A 68 -0.94 -6.71 -3.74
CA GLU A 68 -1.44 -7.21 -5.04
C GLU A 68 -0.39 -6.96 -6.14
N ILE A 69 0.16 -5.75 -6.19
CA ILE A 69 1.20 -5.37 -7.17
C ILE A 69 2.51 -6.09 -6.89
N ALA A 70 2.92 -6.18 -5.63
CA ALA A 70 4.14 -6.90 -5.26
C ALA A 70 4.02 -8.41 -5.56
N SER A 71 2.82 -9.01 -5.36
CA SER A 71 2.57 -10.40 -5.72
C SER A 71 2.61 -10.63 -7.24
N ALA A 72 2.09 -9.69 -8.03
CA ALA A 72 2.13 -9.76 -9.48
C ALA A 72 3.56 -9.71 -10.02
N LEU A 73 4.42 -8.83 -9.48
CA LEU A 73 5.85 -8.78 -9.83
C LEU A 73 6.56 -10.08 -9.49
N ARG A 74 6.27 -10.64 -8.31
CA ARG A 74 6.87 -11.90 -7.88
C ARG A 74 6.52 -13.05 -8.81
N ARG A 75 5.26 -13.13 -9.26
CA ARG A 75 4.82 -14.09 -10.29
C ARG A 75 5.46 -13.83 -11.66
N ALA A 76 5.71 -12.58 -12.00
CA ALA A 76 6.42 -12.21 -13.23
C ALA A 76 7.93 -12.52 -13.18
N GLY A 77 8.43 -13.10 -12.08
CA GLY A 77 9.82 -13.53 -11.91
C GLY A 77 10.74 -12.45 -11.33
N TYR A 78 10.20 -11.30 -10.97
CA TYR A 78 10.96 -10.18 -10.40
C TYR A 78 11.02 -10.27 -8.88
N GLN A 79 12.08 -9.71 -8.30
CA GLN A 79 12.21 -9.54 -6.86
C GLN A 79 11.52 -8.26 -6.43
N THR A 80 10.89 -8.31 -5.25
CA THR A 80 10.21 -7.16 -4.66
C THR A 80 10.54 -7.04 -3.19
N SER A 81 10.79 -5.82 -2.73
CA SER A 81 10.93 -5.49 -1.31
C SER A 81 10.30 -4.13 -1.01
N GLN A 82 9.95 -3.94 0.26
CA GLN A 82 9.58 -2.61 0.77
C GLN A 82 10.84 -1.81 1.07
N SER A 83 10.74 -0.48 1.00
CA SER A 83 11.82 0.42 1.45
C SER A 83 11.62 0.80 2.92
N HIS A 84 12.72 0.88 3.67
CA HIS A 84 12.69 1.43 5.03
C HIS A 84 12.27 2.91 5.10
N CYS A 85 12.34 3.64 3.98
CA CYS A 85 11.99 5.07 3.94
C CYS A 85 10.47 5.34 3.91
N ASP A 86 9.69 4.44 3.32
CA ASP A 86 8.25 4.63 3.08
C ASP A 86 7.54 3.26 3.05
N PRO A 87 6.48 3.04 3.85
CA PRO A 87 5.73 1.78 3.87
C PRO A 87 5.11 1.39 2.53
N LEU A 88 4.87 2.37 1.64
CA LEU A 88 4.28 2.14 0.31
C LEU A 88 5.28 2.36 -0.83
N ALA A 89 6.57 2.35 -0.49
CA ALA A 89 7.64 2.32 -1.47
C ALA A 89 7.98 0.89 -1.89
N LEU A 90 8.01 0.68 -3.21
CA LEU A 90 8.35 -0.58 -3.84
C LEU A 90 9.75 -0.50 -4.45
N LYS A 91 10.61 -1.41 -4.02
CA LYS A 91 11.87 -1.71 -4.69
C LYS A 91 11.75 -3.00 -5.47
N THR A 92 12.20 -2.97 -6.71
CA THR A 92 12.17 -4.12 -7.62
C THR A 92 13.32 -4.06 -8.60
N ASP A 93 13.76 -5.23 -9.05
CA ASP A 93 14.71 -5.41 -10.16
C ASP A 93 14.03 -5.29 -11.54
N ALA A 94 12.69 -5.20 -11.57
CA ALA A 94 11.94 -5.03 -12.80
C ALA A 94 12.28 -3.72 -13.52
N PRO A 95 12.43 -3.73 -14.86
CA PRO A 95 12.56 -2.50 -15.63
C PRO A 95 11.37 -1.57 -15.39
N GLY A 96 11.61 -0.26 -15.36
CA GLY A 96 10.54 0.72 -15.13
C GLY A 96 9.35 0.56 -16.09
N ALA A 97 9.60 0.19 -17.35
CA ALA A 97 8.56 -0.09 -18.33
C ALA A 97 7.58 -1.19 -17.86
N VAL A 98 8.10 -2.27 -17.25
CA VAL A 98 7.29 -3.37 -16.70
C VAL A 98 6.49 -2.90 -15.50
N VAL A 99 7.09 -2.10 -14.61
CA VAL A 99 6.39 -1.54 -13.44
C VAL A 99 5.20 -0.71 -13.90
N PHE A 100 5.41 0.26 -14.81
CA PHE A 100 4.33 1.08 -15.35
C PHE A 100 3.28 0.23 -16.09
N ASP A 101 3.69 -0.72 -16.93
CA ASP A 101 2.77 -1.60 -17.64
C ASP A 101 1.88 -2.44 -16.71
N MET A 102 2.40 -2.82 -15.55
CA MET A 102 1.62 -3.55 -14.55
C MET A 102 0.61 -2.65 -13.83
N PHE A 103 0.93 -1.38 -13.55
CA PHE A 103 -0.08 -0.41 -13.08
C PHE A 103 -1.18 -0.18 -14.14
N ARG A 104 -0.80 -0.20 -15.42
CA ARG A 104 -1.74 -0.10 -16.55
C ARG A 104 -2.66 -1.31 -16.61
N ALA A 105 -2.11 -2.52 -16.51
CA ALA A 105 -2.88 -3.75 -16.46
C ALA A 105 -3.86 -3.78 -15.28
N TYR A 106 -3.41 -3.34 -14.10
CA TYR A 106 -4.27 -3.23 -12.92
C TYR A 106 -5.45 -2.28 -13.16
N PHE A 107 -5.19 -1.09 -13.72
CA PHE A 107 -6.24 -0.14 -14.05
C PHE A 107 -7.26 -0.74 -15.03
N GLN A 108 -6.78 -1.44 -16.07
CA GLN A 108 -7.65 -2.05 -17.07
C GLN A 108 -8.55 -3.14 -16.51
N GLN A 109 -8.00 -3.97 -15.61
CA GLN A 109 -8.73 -5.09 -15.03
C GLN A 109 -9.75 -4.66 -13.97
N PHE A 110 -9.44 -3.65 -13.14
CA PHE A 110 -10.25 -3.35 -11.96
C PHE A 110 -10.91 -1.96 -11.96
N GLN A 111 -10.42 -1.00 -12.74
CA GLN A 111 -10.86 0.40 -12.63
C GLN A 111 -11.48 0.96 -13.91
N LYS A 112 -11.13 0.42 -15.08
CA LYS A 112 -11.54 0.96 -16.38
C LYS A 112 -13.05 1.06 -16.52
N GLU A 113 -13.79 0.04 -16.11
CA GLU A 113 -15.25 0.03 -16.17
C GLU A 113 -15.87 1.08 -15.25
N ALA A 114 -15.41 1.12 -13.99
CA ALA A 114 -15.91 2.06 -12.98
C ALA A 114 -15.58 3.54 -13.31
N LYS A 115 -14.50 3.79 -14.04
CA LYS A 115 -14.03 5.14 -14.40
C LYS A 115 -14.23 5.50 -15.87
N LYS A 116 -15.09 4.78 -16.60
CA LYS A 116 -15.28 5.01 -18.04
C LYS A 116 -15.70 6.45 -18.37
N GLU A 117 -16.74 6.95 -17.70
CA GLU A 117 -17.26 8.31 -17.91
C GLU A 117 -16.21 9.39 -17.56
N TRP A 118 -15.47 9.19 -16.46
CA TRP A 118 -14.38 10.07 -16.06
C TRP A 118 -13.24 10.08 -17.09
N LEU A 119 -12.92 8.94 -17.68
CA LEU A 119 -11.85 8.79 -18.67
C LEU A 119 -12.24 9.46 -20.00
N GLU A 120 -13.51 9.41 -20.38
CA GLU A 120 -14.05 10.12 -21.55
C GLU A 120 -14.01 11.64 -21.36
N ALA A 121 -14.34 12.13 -20.15
CA ALA A 121 -14.29 13.55 -19.78
C ALA A 121 -12.87 14.10 -19.58
N LEU A 122 -11.85 13.25 -19.49
CA LEU A 122 -10.47 13.68 -19.30
C LEU A 122 -9.97 14.43 -20.55
N PRO A 123 -9.24 15.56 -20.41
CA PRO A 123 -8.59 16.20 -21.55
C PRO A 123 -7.60 15.25 -22.23
N ASP A 124 -7.41 15.45 -23.54
CA ASP A 124 -6.47 14.67 -24.33
C ASP A 124 -5.03 15.02 -23.93
N GLY A 125 -4.51 14.27 -22.97
CA GLY A 125 -3.16 14.39 -22.45
C GLY A 125 -2.47 13.03 -22.30
N PHE A 126 -1.27 13.04 -21.73
CA PHE A 126 -0.47 11.82 -21.50
C PHE A 126 -1.25 10.75 -20.74
N VAL A 127 -1.93 11.13 -19.66
CA VAL A 127 -2.66 10.19 -18.79
C VAL A 127 -3.78 9.48 -19.54
N LYS A 128 -4.57 10.20 -20.35
CA LYS A 128 -5.66 9.60 -21.13
C LYS A 128 -5.11 8.58 -22.11
N LYS A 129 -4.08 8.96 -22.89
CA LYS A 129 -3.43 8.09 -23.87
C LYS A 129 -2.88 6.83 -23.19
N TRP A 130 -2.15 7.01 -22.10
CA TRP A 130 -1.52 5.92 -21.36
C TRP A 130 -2.52 4.93 -20.76
N LEU A 131 -3.64 5.41 -20.19
CA LEU A 131 -4.68 4.56 -19.61
C LEU A 131 -5.51 3.81 -20.67
N THR A 132 -5.68 4.41 -21.86
CA THR A 132 -6.42 3.80 -22.98
C THR A 132 -5.63 2.72 -23.70
N GLU A 133 -4.31 2.89 -23.83
CA GLU A 133 -3.43 1.90 -24.47
C GLU A 133 -3.46 0.55 -23.75
N PRO A 134 -3.55 -0.59 -24.45
CA PRO A 134 -3.59 -1.91 -23.81
C PRO A 134 -2.28 -2.21 -23.08
N ALA A 135 -2.37 -2.95 -21.97
CA ALA A 135 -1.19 -3.49 -21.30
C ALA A 135 -0.46 -4.49 -22.22
N SER A 136 0.87 -4.47 -22.17
CA SER A 136 1.72 -5.32 -23.03
C SER A 136 1.90 -6.71 -22.42
N GLY A 137 2.04 -6.79 -21.10
CA GLY A 137 2.14 -8.03 -20.35
C GLY A 137 0.82 -8.55 -19.80
N ARG A 138 0.75 -9.86 -19.56
CA ARG A 138 -0.31 -10.48 -18.78
C ARG A 138 0.17 -10.67 -17.35
N TYR A 139 -0.46 -9.96 -16.41
CA TYR A 139 -0.11 -10.01 -14.99
C TYR A 139 -1.25 -10.64 -14.18
N ASP A 140 -0.89 -11.35 -13.13
CA ASP A 140 -1.83 -11.96 -12.18
C ASP A 140 -1.69 -11.26 -10.83
N PHE A 141 -2.75 -10.57 -10.41
CA PHE A 141 -2.81 -9.77 -9.19
C PHE A 141 -3.35 -10.52 -7.97
N THR A 142 -3.57 -11.84 -8.07
CA THR A 142 -3.95 -12.65 -6.90
C THR A 142 -2.89 -12.52 -5.80
N VAL A 143 -3.29 -12.42 -4.54
CA VAL A 143 -2.31 -12.26 -3.45
C VAL A 143 -1.57 -13.57 -3.23
N LEU A 144 -0.24 -13.53 -3.19
CA LEU A 144 0.59 -14.67 -2.78
C LEU A 144 0.52 -14.84 -1.26
N GLU A 145 0.37 -16.07 -0.79
CA GLU A 145 0.36 -16.36 0.64
C GLU A 145 1.69 -15.99 1.31
N GLU A 146 2.81 -16.17 0.60
CA GLU A 146 4.15 -15.77 1.05
C GLU A 146 4.29 -14.26 1.35
N MET A 147 3.43 -13.45 0.73
CA MET A 147 3.44 -11.99 0.89
C MET A 147 2.54 -11.53 2.04
N LYS A 148 1.65 -12.39 2.56
CA LYS A 148 0.88 -12.13 3.77
C LYS A 148 1.75 -12.41 4.99
N LYS A 149 2.74 -11.57 5.22
CA LYS A 149 3.57 -11.64 6.43
C LYS A 149 2.92 -10.81 7.52
N GLU A 150 2.53 -11.47 8.60
CA GLU A 150 2.19 -10.80 9.84
C GLU A 150 3.47 -10.55 10.63
N TYR A 151 3.64 -9.31 11.11
CA TYR A 151 4.79 -8.92 11.89
C TYR A 151 4.38 -8.71 13.33
N GLU A 152 5.14 -9.27 14.26
CA GLU A 152 4.90 -9.15 15.69
C GLU A 152 5.11 -7.71 16.21
N PHE A 153 5.92 -6.91 15.50
CA PHE A 153 6.25 -5.54 15.85
C PHE A 153 6.03 -4.57 14.68
N ALA A 154 5.76 -3.30 15.01
CA ALA A 154 5.62 -2.23 14.04
C ALA A 154 6.95 -1.97 13.33
N ARG A 155 6.94 -1.98 11.99
CA ARG A 155 8.12 -1.74 11.15
C ARG A 155 8.46 -0.27 11.00
N PHE A 156 7.42 0.55 10.87
CA PHE A 156 7.55 1.99 10.63
C PHE A 156 7.16 2.74 11.89
N PRO A 157 7.83 3.86 12.20
CA PRO A 157 7.41 4.71 13.30
C PRO A 157 5.97 5.17 13.05
N GLY A 158 5.11 4.91 14.05
CA GLY A 158 3.76 5.44 14.05
C GLY A 158 3.74 6.96 14.18
N ASN A 159 2.57 7.53 13.92
CA ASN A 159 2.35 8.95 14.17
C ASN A 159 2.54 9.24 15.67
N PRO A 160 3.28 10.29 16.06
CA PRO A 160 3.63 10.53 17.47
C PRO A 160 2.41 10.82 18.36
N GLU A 161 1.34 11.44 17.83
CA GLU A 161 0.11 11.70 18.58
C GLU A 161 -1.16 11.33 17.77
N PRO A 162 -2.26 10.96 18.44
CA PRO A 162 -3.58 10.85 17.82
C PRO A 162 -4.02 12.23 17.29
N ASN A 163 -4.25 12.35 15.97
CA ASN A 163 -4.50 13.61 15.24
C ASN A 163 -3.27 14.47 14.94
N TRP A 164 -2.07 13.89 14.99
CA TRP A 164 -0.88 14.57 14.47
C TRP A 164 -0.97 14.75 12.95
N GLY A 165 -1.05 16.00 12.53
CA GLY A 165 -1.27 16.41 11.14
C GLY A 165 -2.20 17.62 11.02
N PRO A 166 -2.35 18.19 9.82
CA PRO A 166 -3.33 19.24 9.57
C PRO A 166 -4.71 18.74 10.01
N LYS A 167 -5.35 19.46 10.94
CA LYS A 167 -6.71 19.14 11.37
C LYS A 167 -7.60 19.01 10.14
N ALA A 168 -8.52 18.04 10.17
CA ALA A 168 -9.53 17.88 9.13
C ALA A 168 -10.14 19.24 8.81
N ARG A 169 -10.23 19.56 7.52
CA ARG A 169 -10.85 20.81 7.05
C ARG A 169 -12.22 20.94 7.72
N GLY A 170 -12.46 22.07 8.41
CA GLY A 170 -13.70 22.28 9.15
C GLY A 170 -14.90 22.05 8.24
N SER A 171 -15.59 20.92 8.42
CA SER A 171 -16.85 20.69 7.73
C SER A 171 -17.90 21.57 8.40
N LEU A 172 -18.60 22.41 7.63
CA LEU A 172 -19.91 22.90 8.07
C LEU A 172 -20.71 21.67 8.50
N LYS A 173 -21.29 21.67 9.70
CA LYS A 173 -22.19 20.59 10.16
C LYS A 173 -23.23 20.39 9.05
N ARG A 174 -23.11 19.31 8.28
CA ARG A 174 -24.19 18.91 7.36
C ARG A 174 -25.41 18.70 8.23
N SER A 175 -26.48 19.44 7.93
CA SER A 175 -27.74 19.31 8.63
C SER A 175 -28.24 17.86 8.47
N LYS A 176 -28.96 17.39 9.47
CA LYS A 176 -29.46 16.01 9.60
C LYS A 176 -30.24 15.52 8.35
N MET A 177 -30.70 16.44 7.51
CA MET A 177 -31.54 16.21 6.33
C MET A 177 -30.77 15.62 5.13
N ASP A 178 -29.45 15.86 5.01
CA ASP A 178 -28.64 15.33 3.90
C ASP A 178 -28.21 13.87 4.09
N ASN A 179 -28.28 13.37 5.33
CA ASN A 179 -27.80 12.03 5.69
C ASN A 179 -28.79 10.93 5.24
N GLU A 180 -30.08 11.24 5.17
CA GLU A 180 -31.11 10.31 4.66
C GLU A 180 -31.00 10.12 3.15
N LEU A 181 -30.78 11.20 2.39
CA LEU A 181 -30.62 11.11 0.93
C LEU A 181 -29.35 10.35 0.54
N TRP A 182 -28.25 10.51 1.28
CA TRP A 182 -27.01 9.77 1.05
C TRP A 182 -27.10 8.30 1.47
N SER A 183 -27.73 8.01 2.63
CA SER A 183 -27.94 6.63 3.08
C SER A 183 -28.89 5.87 2.15
N VAL A 184 -29.89 6.53 1.58
CA VAL A 184 -30.79 5.96 0.57
C VAL A 184 -30.06 5.74 -0.77
N CYS A 185 -29.17 6.63 -1.18
CA CYS A 185 -28.37 6.46 -2.40
C CYS A 185 -27.47 5.22 -2.29
N TRP A 186 -26.76 5.08 -1.16
CA TRP A 186 -25.88 3.93 -0.91
C TRP A 186 -26.66 2.62 -0.70
N LYS A 187 -27.82 2.64 -0.02
CA LYS A 187 -28.70 1.47 0.10
C LYS A 187 -29.34 1.07 -1.23
N ARG A 188 -29.68 2.02 -2.12
CA ARG A 188 -30.21 1.71 -3.46
C ARG A 188 -29.16 1.10 -4.38
N GLU A 189 -27.89 1.48 -4.25
CA GLU A 189 -26.78 0.84 -4.97
C GLU A 189 -26.47 -0.56 -4.44
N ALA A 190 -26.36 -0.73 -3.13
CA ALA A 190 -26.16 -2.05 -2.52
C ALA A 190 -27.29 -3.05 -2.85
N ASN A 191 -28.55 -2.58 -2.89
CA ASN A 191 -29.70 -3.43 -3.22
C ASN A 191 -29.86 -3.67 -4.74
N LYS A 192 -29.20 -2.87 -5.60
CA LYS A 192 -29.08 -3.15 -7.04
C LYS A 192 -28.02 -4.22 -7.34
N GLN A 193 -26.96 -4.30 -6.53
CA GLN A 193 -25.98 -5.39 -6.60
C GLN A 193 -26.60 -6.74 -6.17
N GLY A 194 -27.36 -6.76 -5.06
CA GLY A 194 -27.97 -8.01 -4.58
C GLY A 194 -29.07 -8.60 -5.47
N ARG A 195 -29.76 -7.79 -6.28
CA ARG A 195 -30.85 -8.28 -7.15
C ARG A 195 -30.40 -8.88 -8.48
N LYS A 196 -29.10 -8.83 -8.80
CA LYS A 196 -28.52 -9.48 -9.99
C LYS A 196 -27.96 -10.88 -9.72
N GLU A 197 -27.87 -11.30 -8.46
CA GLU A 197 -27.39 -12.64 -8.08
C GLU A 197 -28.52 -13.69 -7.99
N ASP A 198 -29.81 -13.28 -8.02
CA ASP A 198 -30.97 -14.19 -7.95
C ASP A 198 -31.66 -14.44 -9.31
N SER A 199 -30.95 -14.25 -10.44
CA SER A 199 -31.47 -14.57 -11.78
C SER A 199 -30.37 -15.03 -12.71
N ASN A 200 -29.79 -16.21 -12.42
CA ASN A 200 -29.57 -17.28 -13.40
C ASN A 200 -29.18 -18.58 -12.68
#